data_AF-A0A8D3BZI1-F1
#
_entry.id   AF-A0A8D3BZI1-F1
#
_cell.length_a   1.000
_cell.length_b   1.000
_cell.length_c   1.000
_cell.angle_alpha   90.00
_cell.angle_beta   90.00
_cell.angle_gamma   90.00
#
_symmetry.space_group_name_H-M   'P 1'
#
loop_
_entity.id
_entity.type
_entity.pdbx_description
1 polymer ?
#
loop_
_entity_poly.entity_id
_entity_poly.type
_entity_poly.pdbx_seq_one_letter_code
_entity_poly.pdbx_strand_id
1 'polypeptide(L)'
;MEEVDTILIHALKQVGTEVSEEIDSVKQFSSELIVKAVVRCIQVIDPGLGSGLPTSLPPGMSARFRVGMSLAQACQDIGYKGEIGYQTFLYSNEPEIRSLLMCLVEKLPRESAETSDQPTGTENTSLFSFHIVSPQRESIICAITQVTVIRDTLPPVTAQLSHHASLMVSILEQHTAELSAAQEWDNEWNSQGLLSCLTPQKYRSRKLTRLRKRIKEQLCSAELPSPESAFGGPHSSSDLCELLQVFKGSAPSDHILTKSTHFSHTQKFTFEQVKTTPPAQCYKILFAVITSSIPSVHQSESDIQHRQQEELASLQQQFQQLCSNVDQLTVLNELKHKELGNSEKEDKMQVKKKTIDLLPDADNNLLKLQALVEASTKRLVNLASQWEKRRAPLMDEHRRLKEICSNRDLESSRKLSEIKSLHDKICVSTVDARKKEDIYKQLVTELENLPRDVSRSAYTQRILEIVSNIKKQKEEITKILADTKELQKEINHLTGKLDRTFAVTDELVFKDAKKDESVRKSYKYLAALHENCNQLIQTIEETGTILREIRDLEEQIETENGNKTVANLERILDDYKSIRQENSALAAKVREG
;
A
#
# COMPACT_ATOMS: atom_id res chain seq x y z
N MET A 1 12.87 13.35 18.97
CA MET A 1 13.66 12.54 19.93
C MET A 1 14.04 13.36 21.15
N GLU A 2 14.66 14.53 20.97
CA GLU A 2 15.02 15.45 22.07
C GLU A 2 13.83 15.86 22.97
N GLU A 3 12.64 16.06 22.39
CA GLU A 3 11.38 16.29 23.13
C GLU A 3 10.98 15.14 24.08
N VAL A 4 11.31 13.90 23.73
CA VAL A 4 11.03 12.73 24.58
C VAL A 4 12.03 12.65 25.71
N ASP A 5 13.31 12.89 25.42
CA ASP A 5 14.38 12.87 26.43
C ASP A 5 14.14 13.97 27.48
N THR A 6 13.75 15.17 27.08
CA THR A 6 13.42 16.28 28.00
C THR A 6 12.22 15.97 28.90
N ILE A 7 11.15 15.34 28.37
CA ILE A 7 10.02 14.88 29.19
C ILE A 7 10.46 13.80 30.20
N LEU A 8 11.29 12.84 29.77
CA LEU A 8 11.82 11.79 30.66
C LEU A 8 12.71 12.37 31.76
N ILE A 9 13.60 13.30 31.43
CA ILE A 9 14.48 13.97 32.40
C ILE A 9 13.66 14.77 33.41
N HIS A 10 12.61 15.49 32.98
CA HIS A 10 11.70 16.19 33.89
C HIS A 10 10.97 15.23 34.84
N ALA A 11 10.42 14.13 34.33
CA ALA A 11 9.75 13.12 35.14
C ALA A 11 10.72 12.45 36.16
N LEU A 12 11.96 12.16 35.76
CA LEU A 12 12.98 11.61 36.66
C LEU A 12 13.38 12.57 37.77
N LYS A 13 13.43 13.89 37.48
CA LYS A 13 13.62 14.93 38.50
C LYS A 13 12.45 14.98 39.48
N GLN A 14 11.20 14.90 39.01
CA GLN A 14 10.00 14.87 39.87
C GLN A 14 9.99 13.63 40.81
N VAL A 15 10.51 12.49 40.34
CA VAL A 15 10.69 11.25 41.13
C VAL A 15 11.82 11.33 42.18
N GLY A 16 12.58 12.43 42.18
CA GLY A 16 13.70 12.65 43.11
C GLY A 16 15.00 11.97 42.65
N THR A 17 15.19 11.77 41.35
CA THR A 17 16.50 11.36 40.81
C THR A 17 17.38 12.59 40.64
N GLU A 18 18.54 12.59 41.30
CA GLU A 18 19.58 13.63 41.14
C GLU A 18 20.21 13.55 39.74
N VAL A 19 19.58 14.21 38.76
CA VAL A 19 20.10 14.40 37.40
C VAL A 19 20.66 15.82 37.30
N SER A 20 21.95 15.95 36.97
CA SER A 20 22.62 17.25 36.80
C SER A 20 21.91 18.13 35.77
N GLU A 21 21.96 19.45 35.94
CA GLU A 21 21.29 20.41 35.03
C GLU A 21 21.95 20.50 33.64
N GLU A 22 23.15 19.94 33.48
CA GLU A 22 23.91 19.90 32.22
C GLU A 22 23.57 18.70 31.31
N ILE A 23 22.57 17.87 31.68
CA ILE A 23 22.21 16.64 30.97
C ILE A 23 20.92 16.86 30.17
N ASP A 24 21.04 16.97 28.85
CA ASP A 24 19.95 17.26 27.91
C ASP A 24 19.44 15.99 27.17
N SER A 25 20.17 14.88 27.22
CA SER A 25 19.77 13.63 26.53
C SER A 25 20.11 12.37 27.31
N VAL A 26 19.28 11.33 27.12
CA VAL A 26 19.48 9.98 27.66
C VAL A 26 20.83 9.37 27.26
N LYS A 27 21.45 9.84 26.15
CA LYS A 27 22.80 9.46 25.72
C LYS A 27 23.91 9.78 26.74
N GLN A 28 23.72 10.80 27.57
CA GLN A 28 24.72 11.27 28.54
C GLN A 28 24.61 10.55 29.89
N PHE A 29 23.64 9.63 30.06
CA PHE A 29 23.42 8.94 31.31
C PHE A 29 24.51 7.89 31.56
N SER A 30 25.19 7.98 32.71
CA SER A 30 26.10 6.92 33.16
C SER A 30 25.31 5.68 33.64
N SER A 31 25.95 4.51 33.62
CA SER A 31 25.33 3.26 34.11
C SER A 31 24.93 3.34 35.60
N GLU A 32 25.66 4.12 36.40
CA GLU A 32 25.29 4.41 37.79
C GLU A 32 24.03 5.28 37.90
N LEU A 33 23.90 6.31 37.04
CA LEU A 33 22.72 7.18 37.01
C LEU A 33 21.48 6.43 36.47
N ILE A 34 21.64 5.54 35.50
CA ILE A 34 20.57 4.67 34.98
C ILE A 34 20.06 3.74 36.08
N VAL A 35 20.97 3.06 36.80
CA VAL A 35 20.57 2.17 37.91
C VAL A 35 19.86 2.95 39.02
N LYS A 36 20.39 4.13 39.40
CA LYS A 36 19.76 5.00 40.41
C LYS A 36 18.37 5.47 39.98
N ALA A 37 18.20 5.89 38.72
CA ALA A 37 16.92 6.30 38.15
C ALA A 37 15.89 5.15 38.14
N VAL A 38 16.28 3.97 37.67
CA VAL A 38 15.40 2.80 37.58
C VAL A 38 14.98 2.31 38.98
N VAL A 39 15.92 2.20 39.92
CA VAL A 39 15.61 1.85 41.32
C VAL A 39 14.63 2.86 41.93
N ARG A 40 14.81 4.16 41.65
CA ARG A 40 13.94 5.21 42.19
C ARG A 40 12.52 5.16 41.60
N CYS A 41 12.39 4.94 40.29
CA CYS A 41 11.07 4.70 39.68
C CYS A 41 10.39 3.47 40.28
N ILE A 42 11.11 2.35 40.42
CA ILE A 42 10.59 1.11 41.04
C ILE A 42 10.08 1.39 42.47
N GLN A 43 10.86 2.10 43.29
CA GLN A 43 10.46 2.47 44.67
C GLN A 43 9.19 3.31 44.77
N VAL A 44 8.89 4.11 43.74
CA VAL A 44 7.69 4.97 43.69
C VAL A 44 6.48 4.23 43.12
N ILE A 45 6.69 3.23 42.25
CA ILE A 45 5.64 2.38 41.68
C ILE A 45 5.22 1.28 42.65
N ASP A 46 6.20 0.56 43.22
CA ASP A 46 6.00 -0.49 44.24
C ASP A 46 7.08 -0.36 45.33
N PRO A 47 6.74 0.24 46.49
CA PRO A 47 7.64 0.34 47.63
C PRO A 47 8.12 -1.01 48.18
N GLY A 48 7.33 -2.08 48.01
CA GLY A 48 7.71 -3.44 48.42
C GLY A 48 8.89 -3.95 47.61
N LEU A 49 8.74 -3.95 46.28
CA LEU A 49 9.76 -4.40 45.33
C LEU A 49 11.03 -3.51 45.37
N GLY A 50 10.85 -2.19 45.49
CA GLY A 50 11.95 -1.21 45.48
C GLY A 50 12.80 -1.16 46.76
N SER A 51 12.30 -1.66 47.89
CA SER A 51 13.02 -1.67 49.17
C SER A 51 14.21 -2.65 49.21
N GLY A 52 14.18 -3.71 48.39
CA GLY A 52 15.22 -4.74 48.34
C GLY A 52 16.35 -4.47 47.33
N LEU A 53 16.28 -3.38 46.57
CA LEU A 53 17.19 -3.08 45.46
C LEU A 53 18.26 -2.04 45.86
N PRO A 54 19.56 -2.31 45.61
CA PRO A 54 20.62 -1.37 45.92
C PRO A 54 20.63 -0.19 44.94
N THR A 55 20.65 1.03 45.47
CA THR A 55 20.67 2.30 44.73
C THR A 55 22.03 2.66 44.11
N SER A 56 23.07 1.86 44.34
CA SER A 56 24.45 2.06 43.88
C SER A 56 25.07 0.79 43.31
N LEU A 57 25.81 0.88 42.20
CA LEU A 57 26.51 -0.27 41.61
C LEU A 57 27.71 -0.72 42.47
N PRO A 58 27.79 -2.00 42.89
CA PRO A 58 28.95 -2.52 43.62
C PRO A 58 30.25 -2.44 42.81
N PRO A 59 31.45 -2.40 43.43
CA PRO A 59 32.71 -2.33 42.69
C PRO A 59 33.06 -3.62 41.92
N GLY A 60 32.56 -4.79 42.35
CA GLY A 60 32.86 -6.09 41.74
C GLY A 60 31.87 -6.50 40.63
N MET A 61 32.38 -6.91 39.47
CA MET A 61 31.56 -7.29 38.30
C MET A 61 30.55 -8.42 38.58
N SER A 62 30.88 -9.41 39.41
CA SER A 62 29.94 -10.50 39.76
C SER A 62 28.77 -10.01 40.62
N ALA A 63 28.97 -8.95 41.42
CA ALA A 63 27.90 -8.30 42.17
C ALA A 63 27.10 -7.36 41.26
N ARG A 64 27.74 -6.62 40.33
CA ARG A 64 27.06 -5.83 39.30
C ARG A 64 26.12 -6.69 38.43
N PHE A 65 26.56 -7.89 38.04
CA PHE A 65 25.72 -8.86 37.31
C PHE A 65 24.47 -9.24 38.11
N ARG A 66 24.60 -9.59 39.39
CA ARG A 66 23.43 -9.93 40.24
C ARG A 66 22.46 -8.75 40.36
N VAL A 67 22.97 -7.54 40.61
CA VAL A 67 22.14 -6.32 40.68
C VAL A 67 21.41 -6.07 39.36
N GLY A 68 22.10 -6.16 38.21
CA GLY A 68 21.48 -6.00 36.89
C GLY A 68 20.41 -7.05 36.58
N MET A 69 20.59 -8.30 37.04
CA MET A 69 19.57 -9.35 36.90
C MET A 69 18.36 -9.12 37.82
N SER A 70 18.58 -8.71 39.09
CA SER A 70 17.49 -8.35 40.00
C SER A 70 16.69 -7.14 39.51
N LEU A 71 17.34 -6.15 38.90
CA LEU A 71 16.68 -5.00 38.27
C LEU A 71 15.89 -5.40 37.02
N ALA A 72 16.44 -6.28 36.19
CA ALA A 72 15.73 -6.81 35.01
C ALA A 72 14.44 -7.53 35.42
N GLN A 73 14.51 -8.40 36.44
CA GLN A 73 13.34 -9.08 36.99
C GLN A 73 12.31 -8.09 37.54
N ALA A 74 12.74 -7.14 38.38
CA ALA A 74 11.81 -6.15 38.96
C ALA A 74 11.10 -5.30 37.89
N CYS A 75 11.77 -4.96 36.78
CA CYS A 75 11.15 -4.26 35.66
C CYS A 75 10.15 -5.14 34.88
N GLN A 76 10.42 -6.45 34.76
CA GLN A 76 9.47 -7.41 34.17
C GLN A 76 8.23 -7.61 35.06
N ASP A 77 8.42 -7.67 36.38
CA ASP A 77 7.34 -7.83 37.37
C ASP A 77 6.38 -6.60 37.36
N ILE A 78 6.91 -5.40 37.09
CA ILE A 78 6.13 -4.15 36.86
C ILE A 78 5.39 -4.16 35.50
N GLY A 79 5.66 -5.13 34.63
CA GLY A 79 4.96 -5.35 33.37
C GLY A 79 5.69 -4.82 32.13
N TYR A 80 7.01 -4.60 32.19
CA TYR A 80 7.79 -4.32 30.97
C TYR A 80 7.84 -5.56 30.06
N LYS A 81 7.42 -5.40 28.80
CA LYS A 81 7.25 -6.50 27.83
C LYS A 81 8.46 -6.79 26.93
N GLY A 82 9.54 -6.00 27.02
CA GLY A 82 10.76 -6.21 26.23
C GLY A 82 11.79 -7.08 26.93
N GLU A 83 12.74 -7.61 26.18
CA GLU A 83 13.89 -8.33 26.73
C GLU A 83 14.79 -7.35 27.52
N ILE A 84 14.91 -7.55 28.83
CA ILE A 84 15.87 -6.84 29.70
C ILE A 84 16.82 -7.87 30.29
N GLY A 85 18.11 -7.55 30.32
CA GLY A 85 19.10 -8.27 31.12
C GLY A 85 20.07 -7.32 31.81
N TYR A 86 21.04 -7.88 32.55
CA TYR A 86 22.12 -7.10 33.16
C TYR A 86 22.88 -6.21 32.16
N GLN A 87 22.93 -6.61 30.89
CA GLN A 87 23.61 -5.89 29.81
C GLN A 87 22.96 -4.53 29.53
N THR A 88 21.63 -4.44 29.58
CA THR A 88 20.87 -3.20 29.35
C THR A 88 21.27 -2.10 30.35
N PHE A 89 21.62 -2.46 31.59
CA PHE A 89 22.05 -1.51 32.63
C PHE A 89 23.57 -1.24 32.65
N LEU A 90 24.40 -2.19 32.21
CA LEU A 90 25.87 -2.11 32.31
C LEU A 90 26.56 -1.69 31.01
N TYR A 91 25.93 -1.93 29.87
CA TYR A 91 26.41 -1.66 28.51
C TYR A 91 25.32 -0.92 27.71
N SER A 92 24.75 0.09 28.34
CA SER A 92 23.48 0.73 27.98
C SER A 92 23.31 1.08 26.50
N ASN A 93 22.25 0.54 25.90
CA ASN A 93 21.81 0.86 24.56
C ASN A 93 20.69 1.92 24.61
N GLU A 94 20.87 3.01 23.86
CA GLU A 94 20.02 4.20 23.91
C GLU A 94 18.51 3.92 23.67
N PRO A 95 18.07 3.23 22.61
CA PRO A 95 16.66 2.90 22.40
C PRO A 95 16.08 1.98 23.49
N GLU A 96 16.86 1.05 24.04
CA GLU A 96 16.40 0.13 25.09
C GLU A 96 16.16 0.89 26.40
N ILE A 97 17.13 1.70 26.83
CA ILE A 97 17.02 2.53 28.05
C ILE A 97 15.89 3.56 27.91
N ARG A 98 15.75 4.20 26.74
CA ARG A 98 14.63 5.12 26.49
C ARG A 98 13.27 4.42 26.60
N SER A 99 13.13 3.23 26.03
CA SER A 99 11.90 2.44 26.10
C SER A 99 11.59 1.98 27.53
N LEU A 100 12.61 1.56 28.27
CA LEU A 100 12.52 1.18 29.68
C LEU A 100 12.08 2.35 30.56
N LEU A 101 12.76 3.49 30.46
CA LEU A 101 12.44 4.70 31.23
C LEU A 101 11.05 5.25 30.87
N MET A 102 10.65 5.21 29.59
CA MET A 102 9.30 5.59 29.18
C MET A 102 8.22 4.70 29.80
N CYS A 103 8.42 3.38 29.80
CA CYS A 103 7.49 2.45 30.42
C CYS A 103 7.40 2.67 31.94
N LEU A 104 8.53 2.85 32.62
CA LEU A 104 8.55 3.13 34.07
C LEU A 104 7.88 4.47 34.38
N VAL A 105 8.16 5.54 33.61
CA VAL A 105 7.54 6.86 33.79
C VAL A 105 6.03 6.83 33.55
N GLU A 106 5.54 6.04 32.60
CA GLU A 106 4.11 5.84 32.36
C GLU A 106 3.39 5.18 33.57
N LYS A 107 4.11 4.38 34.36
CA LYS A 107 3.59 3.68 35.55
C LYS A 107 3.69 4.47 36.85
N LEU A 108 4.35 5.63 36.86
CA LEU A 108 4.44 6.47 38.06
C LEU A 108 3.04 6.94 38.50
N PRO A 109 2.76 7.01 39.82
CA PRO A 109 1.58 7.67 40.33
C PRO A 109 1.60 9.13 39.88
N ARG A 110 0.65 9.52 39.02
CA ARG A 110 0.46 10.93 38.66
C ARG A 110 -0.13 11.65 39.86
N GLU A 111 0.65 12.50 40.50
CA GLU A 111 0.13 13.42 41.51
C GLU A 111 -1.01 14.23 40.91
N SER A 112 -2.18 14.14 41.55
CA SER A 112 -3.30 15.01 41.23
C SER A 112 -2.98 16.39 41.78
N ALA A 113 -2.60 17.31 40.87
CA ALA A 113 -2.38 18.70 41.24
C ALA A 113 -3.65 19.26 41.92
N GLU A 114 -3.47 19.83 43.11
CA GLU A 114 -4.56 20.41 43.88
C GLU A 114 -5.23 21.57 43.14
N THR A 115 -6.51 21.74 43.44
CA THR A 115 -7.45 22.62 42.75
C THR A 115 -7.11 24.12 42.84
N SER A 116 -7.15 24.81 41.70
CA SER A 116 -7.64 26.20 41.63
C SER A 116 -8.22 26.51 40.24
N ASP A 117 -9.55 26.63 40.19
CA ASP A 117 -10.40 27.32 39.20
C ASP A 117 -10.25 27.06 37.68
N GLN A 118 -11.17 26.21 37.20
CA GLN A 118 -11.83 26.34 35.88
C GLN A 118 -12.71 27.63 35.84
N PRO A 119 -13.21 28.13 34.68
CA PRO A 119 -13.66 27.37 33.49
C PRO A 119 -13.22 28.01 32.14
N THR A 120 -13.53 27.55 30.92
CA THR A 120 -14.41 26.52 30.32
C THR A 120 -13.71 25.89 29.10
N GLY A 121 -13.87 24.60 28.81
CA GLY A 121 -13.36 24.01 27.56
C GLY A 121 -13.48 22.49 27.49
N THR A 122 -14.68 21.96 27.25
CA THR A 122 -14.93 20.52 27.13
C THR A 122 -14.42 19.93 25.81
N GLU A 123 -13.32 19.19 25.86
CA GLU A 123 -12.98 18.14 24.90
C GLU A 123 -12.84 16.79 25.63
N ASN A 124 -13.91 16.00 25.66
CA ASN A 124 -13.87 14.66 26.24
C ASN A 124 -13.32 13.64 25.21
N THR A 125 -12.01 13.61 25.05
CA THR A 125 -11.32 12.43 24.50
C THR A 125 -10.99 11.46 25.64
N SER A 126 -11.67 10.33 25.69
CA SER A 126 -11.30 9.21 26.56
C SER A 126 -11.52 7.87 25.88
N LEU A 127 -10.68 6.89 26.24
CA LEU A 127 -10.73 5.47 25.85
C LEU A 127 -10.24 5.10 24.44
N PHE A 128 -8.92 5.13 24.27
CA PHE A 128 -8.20 4.08 23.54
C PHE A 128 -7.09 3.48 24.43
N SER A 129 -7.44 2.42 25.16
CA SER A 129 -6.44 1.55 25.79
C SER A 129 -5.94 0.53 24.76
N PHE A 130 -4.74 0.74 24.21
CA PHE A 130 -4.13 -0.22 23.30
C PHE A 130 -3.52 -1.39 24.08
N HIS A 131 -4.24 -2.51 24.14
CA HIS A 131 -3.70 -3.77 24.67
C HIS A 131 -3.32 -4.70 23.51
N ILE A 132 -2.07 -4.62 23.06
CA ILE A 132 -1.50 -5.63 22.16
C ILE A 132 -0.93 -6.76 23.02
N VAL A 133 -1.54 -7.93 22.87
CA VAL A 133 -1.00 -9.25 23.23
C VAL A 133 -1.22 -10.15 22.02
N SER A 134 -0.16 -10.82 21.58
CA SER A 134 -0.16 -11.63 20.36
C SER A 134 -1.04 -12.87 20.50
N PRO A 135 -2.01 -13.13 19.59
CA PRO A 135 -2.84 -14.32 19.65
C PRO A 135 -2.33 -15.40 18.69
N GLN A 136 -1.62 -16.40 19.20
CA GLN A 136 -1.44 -17.66 18.49
C GLN A 136 -1.55 -18.83 19.47
N ARG A 137 -2.62 -19.64 19.28
CA ARG A 137 -3.10 -20.77 20.10
C ARG A 137 -3.87 -20.41 21.39
N GLU A 138 -5.12 -19.92 21.25
CA GLU A 138 -6.18 -20.22 22.25
C GLU A 138 -7.65 -20.02 21.79
N SER A 139 -7.90 -19.75 20.50
CA SER A 139 -9.22 -19.30 19.98
C SER A 139 -10.33 -20.37 19.82
N ILE A 140 -10.28 -21.50 20.52
CA ILE A 140 -11.29 -22.59 20.38
C ILE A 140 -12.18 -22.77 21.62
N ILE A 141 -11.73 -22.36 22.83
CA ILE A 141 -12.45 -22.68 24.07
C ILE A 141 -13.38 -21.54 24.54
N CYS A 142 -13.08 -20.27 24.24
CA CYS A 142 -13.83 -19.13 24.78
C CYS A 142 -15.14 -18.78 24.02
N ALA A 143 -15.41 -19.42 22.88
CA ALA A 143 -16.61 -19.12 22.07
C ALA A 143 -17.92 -19.72 22.65
N ILE A 144 -17.83 -20.72 23.54
CA ILE A 144 -18.99 -21.46 24.03
C ILE A 144 -19.65 -20.78 25.25
N THR A 145 -18.90 -20.01 26.04
CA THR A 145 -19.37 -19.42 27.30
C THR A 145 -20.00 -18.03 27.21
N GLN A 146 -19.84 -17.29 26.11
CA GLN A 146 -20.48 -15.96 25.96
C GLN A 146 -21.91 -16.01 25.39
N VAL A 147 -22.32 -17.11 24.75
CA VAL A 147 -23.65 -17.23 24.09
C VAL A 147 -24.81 -17.36 25.10
N THR A 148 -24.54 -17.72 26.36
CA THR A 148 -25.56 -18.02 27.37
C THR A 148 -25.98 -16.85 28.28
N VAL A 149 -25.30 -15.70 28.25
CA VAL A 149 -25.57 -14.60 29.21
C VAL A 149 -26.39 -13.45 28.61
N ILE A 150 -26.44 -13.29 27.29
CA ILE A 150 -27.15 -12.18 26.61
C ILE A 150 -28.43 -12.71 25.96
N ARG A 151 -29.44 -13.08 26.77
CA ARG A 151 -30.76 -13.48 26.24
C ARG A 151 -31.95 -12.68 26.76
N ASP A 152 -31.83 -12.01 27.90
CA ASP A 152 -32.93 -11.27 28.50
C ASP A 152 -32.67 -9.76 28.51
N THR A 153 -33.59 -9.01 27.89
CA THR A 153 -33.67 -7.53 27.78
C THR A 153 -32.73 -6.83 26.76
N LEU A 154 -33.16 -6.78 25.50
CA LEU A 154 -32.77 -5.73 24.54
C LEU A 154 -34.01 -5.14 23.84
N PRO A 155 -34.06 -3.82 23.54
CA PRO A 155 -35.19 -3.19 22.86
C PRO A 155 -35.35 -3.66 21.40
N PRO A 156 -36.55 -3.51 20.79
CA PRO A 156 -36.79 -3.88 19.40
C PRO A 156 -35.87 -3.13 18.42
N VAL A 157 -35.52 -3.81 17.32
CA VAL A 157 -34.46 -3.43 16.35
C VAL A 157 -34.57 -2.00 15.83
N THR A 158 -35.79 -1.47 15.65
CA THR A 158 -36.04 -0.10 15.17
C THR A 158 -35.71 1.01 16.19
N ALA A 159 -35.40 0.67 17.44
CA ALA A 159 -35.07 1.60 18.52
C ALA A 159 -33.60 1.51 18.98
N GLN A 160 -32.77 0.72 18.31
CA GLN A 160 -31.33 0.61 18.62
C GLN A 160 -30.56 1.65 17.80
N LEU A 161 -30.00 2.68 18.47
CA LEU A 161 -29.37 3.84 17.81
C LEU A 161 -27.87 3.99 18.09
N SER A 162 -27.16 4.43 17.04
CA SER A 162 -25.94 5.26 17.04
C SER A 162 -24.88 5.04 18.14
N HIS A 163 -23.92 4.14 17.90
CA HIS A 163 -22.59 4.20 18.50
C HIS A 163 -21.51 4.05 17.42
N HIS A 164 -20.42 4.81 17.54
CA HIS A 164 -19.33 4.81 16.53
C HIS A 164 -18.61 3.45 16.37
N ALA A 165 -18.70 2.56 17.36
CA ALA A 165 -18.11 1.22 17.29
C ALA A 165 -18.80 0.30 16.28
N SER A 166 -20.13 0.36 16.17
CA SER A 166 -20.90 -0.43 15.18
C SER A 166 -20.82 0.16 13.76
N LEU A 167 -20.38 1.42 13.61
CA LEU A 167 -20.14 2.05 12.31
C LEU A 167 -18.97 1.39 11.55
N MET A 168 -17.88 1.03 12.24
CA MET A 168 -16.77 0.29 11.62
C MET A 168 -17.15 -1.14 11.23
N VAL A 169 -17.97 -1.81 12.05
CA VAL A 169 -18.53 -3.13 11.71
C VAL A 169 -19.44 -3.01 10.48
N SER A 170 -20.33 -2.02 10.43
CA SER A 170 -21.23 -1.77 9.28
C SER A 170 -20.47 -1.41 8.00
N ILE A 171 -19.37 -0.65 8.06
CA ILE A 171 -18.55 -0.32 6.89
C ILE A 171 -17.77 -1.56 6.40
N LEU A 172 -17.19 -2.35 7.31
CA LEU A 172 -16.50 -3.59 6.95
C LEU A 172 -17.48 -4.63 6.39
N GLU A 173 -18.67 -4.75 6.97
CA GLU A 173 -19.75 -5.61 6.48
C GLU A 173 -20.24 -5.15 5.11
N GLN A 174 -20.45 -3.85 4.91
CA GLN A 174 -20.80 -3.27 3.60
C GLN A 174 -19.71 -3.53 2.55
N HIS A 175 -18.44 -3.22 2.85
CA HIS A 175 -17.33 -3.46 1.92
C HIS A 175 -17.14 -4.95 1.63
N THR A 176 -17.33 -5.83 2.61
CA THR A 176 -17.28 -7.28 2.42
C THR A 176 -18.44 -7.74 1.54
N ALA A 177 -19.66 -7.24 1.77
CA ALA A 177 -20.83 -7.55 0.93
C ALA A 177 -20.68 -7.02 -0.51
N GLU A 178 -20.11 -5.83 -0.69
CA GLU A 178 -19.80 -5.27 -2.02
C GLU A 178 -18.74 -6.08 -2.76
N LEU A 179 -17.65 -6.49 -2.09
CA LEU A 179 -16.62 -7.36 -2.65
C LEU A 179 -17.13 -8.76 -2.96
N SER A 180 -17.92 -9.37 -2.07
CA SER A 180 -18.57 -10.66 -2.31
C SER A 180 -19.55 -10.58 -3.48
N ALA A 181 -20.40 -9.56 -3.54
CA ALA A 181 -21.34 -9.38 -4.66
C ALA A 181 -20.62 -9.12 -6.00
N ALA A 182 -19.47 -8.42 -5.98
CA ALA A 182 -18.64 -8.23 -7.17
C ALA A 182 -17.98 -9.55 -7.62
N GLN A 183 -17.41 -10.33 -6.69
CA GLN A 183 -16.80 -11.62 -6.99
C GLN A 183 -17.84 -12.66 -7.47
N GLU A 184 -19.01 -12.71 -6.84
CA GLU A 184 -20.14 -13.55 -7.27
C GLU A 184 -20.63 -13.14 -8.65
N TRP A 185 -20.74 -11.84 -8.93
CA TRP A 185 -21.10 -11.34 -10.26
C TRP A 185 -20.07 -11.71 -11.32
N ASP A 186 -18.76 -11.58 -11.05
CA ASP A 186 -17.71 -11.97 -12.01
C ASP A 186 -17.68 -13.48 -12.21
N ASN A 187 -17.85 -14.28 -11.15
CA ASN A 187 -17.95 -15.74 -11.24
C ASN A 187 -19.17 -16.17 -12.08
N GLU A 188 -20.34 -15.56 -11.86
CA GLU A 188 -21.56 -15.82 -12.65
C GLU A 188 -21.41 -15.32 -14.09
N TRP A 189 -20.82 -14.15 -14.29
CA TRP A 189 -20.62 -13.56 -15.61
C TRP A 189 -19.67 -14.41 -16.45
N ASN A 190 -18.54 -14.83 -15.89
CA ASN A 190 -17.55 -15.65 -16.58
C ASN A 190 -18.05 -17.08 -16.84
N SER A 191 -18.89 -17.65 -15.96
CA SER A 191 -19.43 -19.01 -16.15
C SER A 191 -20.70 -19.07 -17.02
N GLN A 192 -21.70 -18.23 -16.75
CA GLN A 192 -23.03 -18.28 -17.38
C GLN A 192 -23.36 -17.04 -18.21
N GLY A 193 -22.78 -15.89 -17.88
CA GLY A 193 -22.98 -14.63 -18.59
C GLY A 193 -22.41 -14.64 -20.00
N LEU A 194 -21.12 -14.99 -20.14
CA LEU A 194 -20.42 -15.10 -21.44
C LEU A 194 -21.10 -16.10 -22.37
N LEU A 195 -21.49 -17.28 -21.86
CA LEU A 195 -22.21 -18.31 -22.63
C LEU A 195 -23.63 -17.88 -23.07
N SER A 196 -24.18 -16.80 -22.50
CA SER A 196 -25.52 -16.31 -22.87
C SER A 196 -25.54 -15.46 -24.14
N CYS A 197 -24.37 -15.00 -24.62
CA CYS A 197 -24.22 -14.06 -25.75
C CYS A 197 -25.04 -12.76 -25.64
N LEU A 198 -25.48 -12.38 -24.43
CA LEU A 198 -26.18 -11.13 -24.14
C LEU A 198 -25.18 -10.05 -23.70
N THR A 199 -25.55 -8.78 -23.83
CA THR A 199 -24.81 -7.71 -23.14
C THR A 199 -25.04 -7.80 -21.62
N PRO A 200 -24.08 -7.39 -20.77
CA PRO A 200 -24.21 -7.47 -19.30
C PRO A 200 -25.51 -6.89 -18.76
N GLN A 201 -25.95 -5.75 -19.32
CA GLN A 201 -27.20 -5.09 -18.96
C GLN A 201 -28.45 -5.91 -19.35
N LYS A 202 -28.47 -6.53 -20.55
CA LYS A 202 -29.58 -7.39 -20.98
C LYS A 202 -29.62 -8.69 -20.17
N TYR A 203 -28.46 -9.24 -19.80
CA TYR A 203 -28.37 -10.41 -18.91
C TYR A 203 -28.91 -10.09 -17.51
N ARG A 204 -28.47 -9.00 -16.89
CA ARG A 204 -28.99 -8.53 -15.58
C ARG A 204 -30.50 -8.34 -15.61
N SER A 205 -31.06 -7.67 -16.62
CA SER A 205 -32.51 -7.53 -16.78
C SER A 205 -33.24 -8.87 -16.92
N ARG A 206 -32.70 -9.81 -17.72
CA ARG A 206 -33.29 -11.16 -17.90
C ARG A 206 -33.23 -11.98 -16.61
N LYS A 207 -32.13 -11.91 -15.85
CA LYS A 207 -31.96 -12.55 -14.54
C LYS A 207 -32.95 -11.97 -13.52
N LEU A 208 -33.05 -10.64 -13.45
CA LEU A 208 -33.98 -9.94 -12.55
C LEU A 208 -35.44 -10.34 -12.82
N THR A 209 -35.86 -10.42 -14.08
CA THR A 209 -37.23 -10.86 -14.43
C THR A 209 -37.47 -12.34 -14.08
N ARG A 210 -36.48 -13.22 -14.26
CA ARG A 210 -36.56 -14.63 -13.83
C ARG A 210 -36.65 -14.76 -12.30
N LEU A 211 -35.83 -14.01 -11.56
CA LEU A 211 -35.88 -13.95 -10.09
C LEU A 211 -37.23 -13.44 -9.60
N ARG A 212 -37.72 -12.32 -10.12
CA ARG A 212 -39.05 -11.78 -9.77
C ARG A 212 -40.17 -12.77 -10.07
N LYS A 213 -40.10 -13.49 -11.20
CA LYS A 213 -41.08 -14.55 -11.53
C LYS A 213 -41.02 -15.69 -10.53
N ARG A 214 -39.82 -16.20 -10.21
CA ARG A 214 -39.63 -17.29 -9.25
C ARG A 214 -40.03 -16.90 -7.82
N ILE A 215 -39.69 -15.70 -7.37
CA ILE A 215 -40.11 -15.16 -6.06
C ILE A 215 -41.64 -15.06 -6.01
N LYS A 216 -42.29 -14.54 -7.07
CA LYS A 216 -43.76 -14.50 -7.14
C LYS A 216 -44.37 -15.90 -7.13
N GLU A 217 -43.84 -16.84 -7.89
CA GLU A 217 -44.29 -18.24 -7.93
C GLU A 217 -44.16 -18.92 -6.55
N GLN A 218 -43.06 -18.67 -5.83
CA GLN A 218 -42.84 -19.22 -4.48
C GLN A 218 -43.73 -18.57 -3.42
N LEU A 219 -43.94 -17.25 -3.45
CA LEU A 219 -44.88 -16.57 -2.55
C LEU A 219 -46.33 -17.06 -2.77
N CYS A 220 -46.77 -17.19 -4.02
CA CYS A 220 -48.08 -17.76 -4.32
C CYS A 220 -48.20 -19.25 -3.96
N SER A 221 -47.09 -19.99 -3.87
CA SER A 221 -47.08 -21.37 -3.38
C SER A 221 -47.13 -21.46 -1.85
N ALA A 222 -46.57 -20.46 -1.14
CA ALA A 222 -46.62 -20.35 0.31
C ALA A 222 -47.96 -19.82 0.85
N GLU A 223 -48.73 -19.08 0.03
CA GLU A 223 -50.10 -18.64 0.35
C GLU A 223 -51.18 -19.72 0.18
N LEU A 224 -50.84 -20.91 -0.34
CA LEU A 224 -51.76 -22.03 -0.50
C LEU A 224 -51.79 -22.91 0.76
N PRO A 225 -52.94 -23.07 1.45
CA PRO A 225 -53.06 -24.05 2.52
C PRO A 225 -52.88 -25.47 1.98
N SER A 226 -51.97 -26.24 2.58
CA SER A 226 -51.90 -27.69 2.34
C SER A 226 -53.22 -28.34 2.78
N PRO A 227 -53.89 -29.19 1.97
CA PRO A 227 -55.18 -29.77 2.33
C PRO A 227 -55.14 -30.78 3.48
N GLU A 228 -53.96 -31.17 3.96
CA GLU A 228 -53.78 -32.28 4.91
C GLU A 228 -52.99 -31.85 6.17
N SER A 229 -53.65 -31.17 7.10
CA SER A 229 -53.26 -31.18 8.54
C SER A 229 -54.37 -30.69 9.47
N ALA A 230 -55.58 -31.24 9.31
CA ALA A 230 -56.61 -31.12 10.35
C ALA A 230 -56.31 -32.05 11.54
N PHE A 231 -55.33 -31.72 12.39
CA PHE A 231 -55.29 -32.06 13.83
C PHE A 231 -54.15 -31.31 14.52
N GLY A 232 -54.41 -30.76 15.72
CA GLY A 232 -53.61 -29.67 16.30
C GLY A 232 -52.34 -30.06 17.07
N GLY A 233 -51.39 -29.13 17.10
CA GLY A 233 -50.19 -29.10 17.95
C GLY A 233 -49.56 -27.69 17.88
N PRO A 234 -48.88 -27.19 18.94
CA PRO A 234 -48.43 -25.80 19.00
C PRO A 234 -47.33 -25.51 17.98
N HIS A 235 -47.43 -24.36 17.31
CA HIS A 235 -46.57 -23.96 16.20
C HIS A 235 -45.08 -23.91 16.59
N SER A 236 -44.32 -24.92 16.13
CA SER A 236 -42.87 -24.96 16.23
C SER A 236 -42.22 -24.07 15.16
N SER A 237 -41.12 -23.39 15.52
CA SER A 237 -40.39 -22.41 14.69
C SER A 237 -39.59 -23.03 13.53
N SER A 238 -40.02 -24.16 12.99
CA SER A 238 -39.31 -24.91 11.92
C SER A 238 -39.48 -24.28 10.53
N ASP A 239 -40.66 -23.69 10.29
CA ASP A 239 -41.17 -23.28 8.97
C ASP A 239 -40.25 -22.26 8.25
N LEU A 240 -39.69 -21.31 9.02
CA LEU A 240 -38.84 -20.25 8.47
C LEU A 240 -37.43 -20.74 8.08
N CYS A 241 -36.91 -21.77 8.76
CA CYS A 241 -35.63 -22.38 8.40
C CYS A 241 -35.73 -23.20 7.11
N GLU A 242 -36.83 -23.93 6.93
CA GLU A 242 -37.11 -24.71 5.72
C GLU A 242 -37.32 -23.78 4.51
N LEU A 243 -38.09 -22.70 4.69
CA LEU A 243 -38.30 -21.67 3.67
C LEU A 243 -36.98 -20.96 3.28
N LEU A 244 -36.09 -20.68 4.24
CA LEU A 244 -34.77 -20.09 3.94
C LEU A 244 -33.79 -21.07 3.27
N GLN A 245 -33.87 -22.38 3.55
CA GLN A 245 -33.06 -23.39 2.85
C GLN A 245 -33.41 -23.46 1.36
N VAL A 246 -34.66 -23.21 0.97
CA VAL A 246 -35.07 -23.16 -0.46
C VAL A 246 -34.45 -21.96 -1.20
N PHE A 247 -34.10 -20.87 -0.50
CA PHE A 247 -33.39 -19.72 -1.08
C PHE A 247 -31.87 -19.89 -1.11
N LYS A 248 -31.29 -20.68 -0.19
CA LYS A 248 -29.87 -21.03 -0.19
C LYS A 248 -29.60 -22.13 -1.22
N GLY A 249 -29.32 -21.72 -2.46
CA GLY A 249 -29.01 -22.63 -3.57
C GLY A 249 -27.96 -23.68 -3.16
N SER A 250 -28.27 -24.96 -3.39
CA SER A 250 -27.41 -26.07 -2.93
C SER A 250 -26.03 -26.02 -3.59
N ALA A 251 -25.00 -26.24 -2.79
CA ALA A 251 -23.66 -26.57 -3.27
C ALA A 251 -23.70 -27.83 -4.18
N PRO A 252 -22.73 -28.03 -5.08
CA PRO A 252 -22.84 -29.04 -6.13
C PRO A 252 -22.72 -30.45 -5.54
N SER A 253 -23.82 -31.21 -5.58
CA SER A 253 -23.79 -32.66 -5.35
C SER A 253 -23.55 -33.38 -6.68
N ASP A 254 -22.46 -34.13 -6.77
CA ASP A 254 -22.15 -35.02 -7.90
C ASP A 254 -23.13 -36.20 -7.97
N HIS A 255 -24.32 -35.94 -8.51
CA HIS A 255 -25.23 -36.98 -9.00
C HIS A 255 -25.70 -36.66 -10.42
N ILE A 256 -24.89 -37.14 -11.37
CA ILE A 256 -25.36 -37.44 -12.72
C ILE A 256 -26.53 -38.42 -12.59
N LEU A 257 -27.75 -38.01 -12.95
CA LEU A 257 -28.74 -38.83 -13.67
C LEU A 257 -29.97 -38.00 -14.12
N THR A 258 -30.03 -37.77 -15.43
CA THR A 258 -31.24 -37.84 -16.26
C THR A 258 -32.55 -37.22 -15.73
N LYS A 259 -32.81 -35.95 -16.07
CA LYS A 259 -34.16 -35.52 -16.51
C LYS A 259 -34.07 -34.65 -17.78
N SER A 260 -34.87 -35.05 -18.76
CA SER A 260 -34.88 -34.55 -20.14
C SER A 260 -34.94 -33.01 -20.26
N THR A 261 -33.97 -32.43 -20.96
CA THR A 261 -33.98 -31.03 -21.39
C THR A 261 -34.87 -30.85 -22.62
N HIS A 262 -36.10 -30.36 -22.44
CA HIS A 262 -36.95 -30.06 -23.58
C HIS A 262 -36.42 -28.83 -24.35
N PHE A 263 -36.01 -29.09 -25.59
CA PHE A 263 -35.32 -28.14 -26.46
C PHE A 263 -36.25 -26.98 -26.88
N SER A 264 -35.72 -25.76 -26.93
CA SER A 264 -36.44 -24.59 -27.49
C SER A 264 -35.48 -23.68 -28.25
N HIS A 265 -35.13 -24.16 -29.45
CA HIS A 265 -34.76 -23.41 -30.65
C HIS A 265 -33.83 -22.19 -30.50
N THR A 266 -32.52 -22.45 -30.55
CA THR A 266 -31.52 -21.44 -30.93
C THR A 266 -31.52 -21.26 -32.44
N GLN A 267 -31.91 -20.08 -32.95
CA GLN A 267 -31.54 -19.67 -34.31
C GLN A 267 -30.26 -18.82 -34.28
N LYS A 268 -29.31 -19.21 -35.13
CA LYS A 268 -28.03 -18.53 -35.32
C LYS A 268 -28.22 -17.38 -36.32
N PHE A 269 -27.59 -16.23 -36.06
CA PHE A 269 -27.31 -15.25 -37.10
C PHE A 269 -25.81 -15.27 -37.40
N THR A 270 -25.46 -15.67 -38.62
CA THR A 270 -24.19 -15.35 -39.26
C THR A 270 -24.45 -14.35 -40.39
N PHE A 271 -23.47 -13.46 -40.56
CA PHE A 271 -23.49 -12.27 -41.41
C PHE A 271 -23.19 -12.63 -42.87
N GLU A 272 -23.91 -12.06 -43.84
CA GLU A 272 -23.33 -11.82 -45.16
C GLU A 272 -24.00 -10.67 -45.95
N GLN A 273 -23.23 -10.09 -46.86
CA GLN A 273 -23.56 -8.89 -47.63
C GLN A 273 -24.22 -9.20 -48.99
N VAL A 274 -25.07 -8.27 -49.44
CA VAL A 274 -25.20 -7.83 -50.85
C VAL A 274 -25.46 -8.94 -51.89
N LYS A 275 -26.74 -9.26 -52.14
CA LYS A 275 -27.44 -8.90 -53.41
C LYS A 275 -28.91 -9.37 -53.45
N THR A 276 -29.74 -8.54 -54.07
CA THR A 276 -30.99 -8.87 -54.80
C THR A 276 -31.95 -9.93 -54.21
N THR A 277 -32.96 -9.44 -53.49
CA THR A 277 -34.42 -9.63 -53.78
C THR A 277 -34.88 -10.77 -54.70
N PRO A 278 -36.10 -11.34 -54.47
CA PRO A 278 -36.65 -11.87 -53.21
C PRO A 278 -37.25 -13.30 -53.49
N PRO A 279 -38.47 -13.68 -53.03
CA PRO A 279 -38.72 -14.33 -51.75
C PRO A 279 -39.26 -15.78 -51.89
N ALA A 280 -39.68 -16.33 -50.73
CA ALA A 280 -40.62 -17.44 -50.54
C ALA A 280 -40.10 -18.89 -50.63
N GLN A 281 -39.84 -19.46 -49.46
CA GLN A 281 -40.51 -20.72 -49.09
C GLN A 281 -40.85 -20.71 -47.59
N CYS A 282 -41.96 -20.04 -47.25
CA CYS A 282 -42.58 -20.18 -45.94
C CYS A 282 -43.64 -21.29 -45.97
N TYR A 283 -44.01 -21.79 -44.80
CA TYR A 283 -45.12 -22.73 -44.52
C TYR A 283 -44.94 -24.20 -44.91
N LYS A 284 -44.52 -24.99 -43.91
CA LYS A 284 -44.80 -26.44 -43.81
C LYS A 284 -45.62 -26.80 -42.55
N ILE A 285 -46.11 -25.81 -41.79
CA ILE A 285 -46.84 -26.00 -40.52
C ILE A 285 -47.98 -24.97 -40.37
N LEU A 286 -49.02 -25.08 -41.19
CA LEU A 286 -50.30 -24.40 -40.95
C LEU A 286 -51.47 -25.19 -41.59
N PHE A 287 -51.65 -26.48 -41.28
CA PHE A 287 -52.96 -27.15 -41.43
C PHE A 287 -53.08 -28.50 -40.68
N ALA A 288 -52.93 -28.50 -39.35
CA ALA A 288 -53.18 -29.69 -38.52
C ALA A 288 -53.90 -29.39 -37.19
N VAL A 289 -54.66 -28.28 -37.12
CA VAL A 289 -55.47 -27.93 -35.92
C VAL A 289 -56.93 -27.60 -36.24
N ILE A 290 -57.25 -27.01 -37.41
CA ILE A 290 -58.66 -26.81 -37.80
C ILE A 290 -58.94 -27.38 -39.19
N THR A 291 -58.90 -28.70 -39.25
CA THR A 291 -60.06 -29.52 -39.62
C THR A 291 -59.72 -30.97 -39.21
N SER A 292 -60.56 -31.80 -38.57
CA SER A 292 -62.01 -32.02 -38.52
C SER A 292 -62.57 -32.90 -39.66
N SER A 293 -62.30 -32.55 -40.93
CA SER A 293 -62.58 -33.38 -42.11
C SER A 293 -61.73 -32.93 -43.30
N ILE A 294 -60.78 -33.78 -43.70
CA ILE A 294 -60.17 -33.84 -45.03
C ILE A 294 -61.32 -33.96 -46.07
N PRO A 295 -61.35 -33.19 -47.18
CA PRO A 295 -60.81 -33.73 -48.44
C PRO A 295 -60.13 -32.74 -49.41
N SER A 296 -59.29 -33.34 -50.26
CA SER A 296 -58.66 -32.82 -51.48
C SER A 296 -59.62 -32.05 -52.42
N VAL A 297 -59.16 -30.95 -53.04
CA VAL A 297 -59.36 -30.53 -54.46
C VAL A 297 -58.85 -29.08 -54.72
N HIS A 298 -58.29 -28.83 -55.91
CA HIS A 298 -57.62 -27.63 -56.46
C HIS A 298 -58.31 -26.24 -56.29
N GLN A 299 -57.57 -25.16 -55.96
CA GLN A 299 -57.96 -23.73 -56.12
C GLN A 299 -56.74 -22.80 -56.44
N SER A 300 -57.00 -21.54 -56.85
CA SER A 300 -56.24 -20.82 -57.91
C SER A 300 -55.42 -19.57 -57.54
N GLU A 301 -54.61 -19.11 -58.51
CA GLU A 301 -53.54 -18.09 -58.42
C GLU A 301 -54.00 -16.63 -58.16
N SER A 302 -55.29 -16.33 -58.31
CA SER A 302 -55.90 -14.99 -58.15
C SER A 302 -55.69 -14.37 -56.76
N ASP A 303 -55.70 -15.20 -55.72
CA ASP A 303 -55.95 -14.74 -54.36
C ASP A 303 -54.66 -14.24 -53.64
N ILE A 304 -53.50 -14.52 -54.24
CA ILE A 304 -52.19 -14.09 -53.71
C ILE A 304 -51.86 -12.66 -54.16
N GLN A 305 -52.17 -12.31 -55.42
CA GLN A 305 -52.01 -10.94 -55.93
C GLN A 305 -52.92 -9.96 -55.19
N HIS A 306 -54.15 -10.38 -54.87
CA HIS A 306 -55.11 -9.58 -54.10
C HIS A 306 -54.50 -9.10 -52.77
N ARG A 307 -53.83 -10.00 -52.04
CA ARG A 307 -53.27 -9.72 -50.71
C ARG A 307 -52.10 -8.73 -50.73
N GLN A 308 -51.25 -8.77 -51.76
CA GLN A 308 -50.16 -7.80 -51.91
C GLN A 308 -50.67 -6.42 -52.33
N GLN A 309 -51.72 -6.39 -53.16
CA GLN A 309 -52.38 -5.15 -53.56
C GLN A 309 -53.09 -4.50 -52.36
N GLU A 310 -53.70 -5.28 -51.46
CA GLU A 310 -54.26 -4.82 -50.19
C GLU A 310 -53.20 -4.22 -49.25
N GLU A 311 -52.03 -4.84 -49.10
CA GLU A 311 -50.94 -4.31 -48.27
C GLU A 311 -50.38 -2.98 -48.81
N LEU A 312 -50.19 -2.87 -50.12
CA LEU A 312 -49.76 -1.61 -50.75
C LEU A 312 -50.84 -0.53 -50.66
N ALA A 313 -52.11 -0.87 -50.87
CA ALA A 313 -53.23 0.05 -50.69
C ALA A 313 -53.33 0.55 -49.24
N SER A 314 -53.14 -0.33 -48.26
CA SER A 314 -53.07 0.00 -46.83
C SER A 314 -51.93 0.98 -46.52
N LEU A 315 -50.72 0.73 -47.02
CA LEU A 315 -49.57 1.62 -46.80
C LEU A 315 -49.76 2.98 -47.50
N GLN A 316 -50.32 2.98 -48.71
CA GLN A 316 -50.61 4.21 -49.46
C GLN A 316 -51.73 5.03 -48.78
N GLN A 317 -52.76 4.37 -48.24
CA GLN A 317 -53.79 5.00 -47.43
C GLN A 317 -53.22 5.60 -46.14
N GLN A 318 -52.34 4.88 -45.43
CA GLN A 318 -51.64 5.40 -44.25
C GLN A 318 -50.77 6.61 -44.59
N PHE A 319 -50.03 6.58 -45.70
CA PHE A 319 -49.22 7.72 -46.14
C PHE A 319 -50.08 8.94 -46.50
N GLN A 320 -51.19 8.74 -47.23
CA GLN A 320 -52.10 9.83 -47.60
C GLN A 320 -52.87 10.39 -46.38
N GLN A 321 -53.16 9.56 -45.38
CA GLN A 321 -53.66 9.99 -44.08
C GLN A 321 -52.60 10.78 -43.30
N LEU A 322 -51.31 10.40 -43.38
CA LEU A 322 -50.21 11.15 -42.78
C LEU A 322 -50.04 12.53 -43.44
N CYS A 323 -50.08 12.60 -44.78
CA CYS A 323 -50.01 13.87 -45.52
C CYS A 323 -51.17 14.81 -45.15
N SER A 324 -52.41 14.31 -45.16
CA SER A 324 -53.58 15.14 -44.79
C SER A 324 -53.55 15.57 -43.31
N ASN A 325 -53.02 14.76 -42.40
CA ASN A 325 -52.77 15.18 -41.02
C ASN A 325 -51.71 16.30 -40.94
N VAL A 326 -50.65 16.24 -41.74
CA VAL A 326 -49.63 17.30 -41.81
C VAL A 326 -50.21 18.60 -42.37
N ASP A 327 -51.02 18.53 -43.43
CA ASP A 327 -51.68 19.71 -44.01
C ASP A 327 -52.72 20.34 -43.04
N GLN A 328 -53.41 19.53 -42.24
CA GLN A 328 -54.27 20.05 -41.16
C GLN A 328 -53.46 20.74 -40.05
N LEU A 329 -52.28 20.21 -39.70
CA LEU A 329 -51.39 20.81 -38.70
C LEU A 329 -50.74 22.12 -39.19
N THR A 330 -50.40 22.25 -40.47
CA THR A 330 -49.89 23.52 -41.03
C THR A 330 -50.97 24.59 -41.04
N VAL A 331 -52.20 24.27 -41.48
CA VAL A 331 -53.34 25.19 -41.45
C VAL A 331 -53.69 25.61 -40.01
N LEU A 332 -53.68 24.68 -39.04
CA LEU A 332 -53.90 25.00 -37.62
C LEU A 332 -52.83 25.97 -37.07
N ASN A 333 -51.56 25.77 -37.43
CA ASN A 333 -50.48 26.66 -37.02
C ASN A 333 -50.63 28.07 -37.64
N GLU A 334 -51.01 28.17 -38.91
CA GLU A 334 -51.30 29.45 -39.55
C GLU A 334 -52.48 30.18 -38.91
N LEU A 335 -53.57 29.47 -38.62
CA LEU A 335 -54.75 30.04 -37.95
C LEU A 335 -54.37 30.57 -36.56
N LYS A 336 -53.64 29.78 -35.77
CA LYS A 336 -53.14 30.20 -34.45
C LYS A 336 -52.23 31.43 -34.52
N HIS A 337 -51.40 31.55 -35.57
CA HIS A 337 -50.55 32.72 -35.77
C HIS A 337 -51.36 33.97 -36.20
N LYS A 338 -52.45 33.78 -36.97
CA LYS A 338 -53.39 34.85 -37.36
C LYS A 338 -54.26 35.30 -36.17
N GLU A 339 -54.67 34.38 -35.30
CA GLU A 339 -55.38 34.67 -34.04
C GLU A 339 -54.53 35.51 -33.09
N LEU A 340 -53.28 35.10 -32.84
CA LEU A 340 -52.32 35.91 -32.05
C LEU A 340 -52.17 37.33 -32.64
N GLY A 341 -51.97 37.42 -33.96
CA GLY A 341 -51.85 38.72 -34.65
C GLY A 341 -53.13 39.57 -34.65
N ASN A 342 -54.30 38.96 -34.47
CA ASN A 342 -55.57 39.68 -34.31
C ASN A 342 -55.79 40.12 -32.86
N SER A 343 -55.48 39.27 -31.87
CA SER A 343 -55.49 39.64 -30.45
C SER A 343 -54.60 40.86 -30.21
N GLU A 344 -53.36 40.85 -30.73
CA GLU A 344 -52.47 42.01 -30.63
C GLU A 344 -53.06 43.30 -31.23
N LYS A 345 -53.80 43.20 -32.33
CA LYS A 345 -54.45 44.37 -32.97
C LYS A 345 -55.64 44.85 -32.16
N GLU A 346 -56.41 43.93 -31.59
CA GLU A 346 -57.52 44.25 -30.71
C GLU A 346 -57.01 44.93 -29.43
N ASP A 347 -55.97 44.41 -28.79
CA ASP A 347 -55.30 45.05 -27.65
C ASP A 347 -54.80 46.46 -28.00
N LYS A 348 -54.12 46.61 -29.14
CA LYS A 348 -53.67 47.93 -29.65
C LYS A 348 -54.84 48.87 -29.91
N MET A 349 -55.98 48.37 -30.39
CA MET A 349 -57.20 49.15 -30.59
C MET A 349 -57.86 49.55 -29.25
N GLN A 350 -57.94 48.64 -28.28
CA GLN A 350 -58.44 48.92 -26.94
C GLN A 350 -57.57 49.95 -26.21
N VAL A 351 -56.24 49.86 -26.31
CA VAL A 351 -55.31 50.85 -25.77
C VAL A 351 -55.57 52.21 -26.43
N LYS A 352 -55.59 52.29 -27.77
CA LYS A 352 -55.87 53.56 -28.48
C LYS A 352 -57.21 54.17 -28.11
N LYS A 353 -58.27 53.36 -27.97
CA LYS A 353 -59.59 53.83 -27.52
C LYS A 353 -59.50 54.44 -26.12
N LYS A 354 -58.92 53.71 -25.15
CA LYS A 354 -58.70 54.20 -23.78
C LYS A 354 -57.83 55.47 -23.74
N THR A 355 -56.83 55.60 -24.62
CA THR A 355 -56.04 56.83 -24.75
C THR A 355 -56.90 57.99 -25.20
N ILE A 356 -57.76 57.82 -26.21
CA ILE A 356 -58.68 58.87 -26.70
C ILE A 356 -59.66 59.28 -25.60
N ASP A 357 -60.24 58.31 -24.88
CA ASP A 357 -61.18 58.54 -23.78
C ASP A 357 -60.57 59.37 -22.62
N LEU A 358 -59.24 59.36 -22.46
CA LEU A 358 -58.50 60.08 -21.41
C LEU A 358 -57.97 61.48 -21.81
N LEU A 359 -58.05 61.85 -23.10
CA LEU A 359 -57.59 63.16 -23.59
C LEU A 359 -58.31 64.40 -23.01
N PRO A 360 -59.61 64.36 -22.63
CA PRO A 360 -60.30 65.56 -22.12
C PRO A 360 -59.74 66.14 -20.82
N ASP A 361 -58.97 65.37 -20.03
CA ASP A 361 -58.30 65.80 -18.80
C ASP A 361 -56.81 65.38 -18.81
N ALA A 362 -56.14 65.66 -19.94
CA ALA A 362 -54.81 65.12 -20.24
C ALA A 362 -53.75 65.42 -19.16
N ASP A 363 -53.65 66.66 -18.67
CA ASP A 363 -52.57 67.07 -17.76
C ASP A 363 -52.70 66.40 -16.38
N ASN A 364 -53.92 66.37 -15.81
CA ASN A 364 -54.15 65.69 -14.53
C ASN A 364 -54.01 64.17 -14.67
N ASN A 365 -54.43 63.59 -15.80
CA ASN A 365 -54.27 62.16 -16.06
C ASN A 365 -52.80 61.78 -16.25
N LEU A 366 -52.00 62.63 -16.91
CA LEU A 366 -50.56 62.44 -17.05
C LEU A 366 -49.85 62.45 -15.68
N LEU A 367 -50.16 63.42 -14.82
CA LEU A 367 -49.60 63.48 -13.46
C LEU A 367 -49.97 62.24 -12.62
N LYS A 368 -51.22 61.77 -12.68
CA LYS A 368 -51.66 60.54 -12.00
C LYS A 368 -50.93 59.30 -12.53
N LEU A 369 -50.76 59.18 -13.86
CA LEU A 369 -50.03 58.08 -14.48
C LEU A 369 -48.54 58.12 -14.13
N GLN A 370 -47.90 59.30 -14.14
CA GLN A 370 -46.51 59.45 -13.71
C GLN A 370 -46.34 59.06 -12.24
N ALA A 371 -47.21 59.53 -11.34
CA ALA A 371 -47.18 59.13 -9.93
C ALA A 371 -47.35 57.61 -9.73
N LEU A 372 -48.23 56.97 -10.52
CA LEU A 372 -48.42 55.52 -10.51
C LEU A 372 -47.18 54.78 -11.05
N VAL A 373 -46.58 55.25 -12.13
CA VAL A 373 -45.32 54.72 -12.67
C VAL A 373 -44.20 54.86 -11.63
N GLU A 374 -44.01 56.02 -11.03
CA GLU A 374 -43.01 56.25 -9.98
C GLU A 374 -43.25 55.39 -8.72
N ALA A 375 -44.50 55.21 -8.30
CA ALA A 375 -44.84 54.30 -7.22
C ALA A 375 -44.50 52.84 -7.60
N SER A 376 -44.76 52.45 -8.85
CA SER A 376 -44.45 51.11 -9.36
C SER A 376 -42.95 50.85 -9.47
N THR A 377 -42.14 51.82 -9.91
CA THR A 377 -40.68 51.70 -9.98
C THR A 377 -40.05 51.70 -8.60
N LYS A 378 -40.49 52.56 -7.68
CA LYS A 378 -40.11 52.53 -6.25
C LYS A 378 -40.42 51.16 -5.63
N ARG A 379 -41.58 50.56 -5.94
CA ARG A 379 -41.94 49.20 -5.50
C ARG A 379 -41.03 48.13 -6.10
N LEU A 380 -40.69 48.21 -7.40
CA LEU A 380 -39.78 47.27 -8.07
C LEU A 380 -38.35 47.35 -7.52
N VAL A 381 -37.82 48.56 -7.28
CA VAL A 381 -36.50 48.75 -6.65
C VAL A 381 -36.48 48.19 -5.22
N ASN A 382 -37.55 48.42 -4.44
CA ASN A 382 -37.67 47.84 -3.11
C ASN A 382 -37.70 46.30 -3.16
N LEU A 383 -38.47 45.70 -4.08
CA LEU A 383 -38.48 44.24 -4.29
C LEU A 383 -37.11 43.70 -4.71
N ALA A 384 -36.41 44.37 -5.64
CA ALA A 384 -35.06 44.00 -6.06
C ALA A 384 -34.07 44.07 -4.87
N SER A 385 -34.16 45.09 -4.01
CA SER A 385 -33.32 45.20 -2.81
C SER A 385 -33.61 44.10 -1.78
N GLN A 386 -34.87 43.70 -1.62
CA GLN A 386 -35.27 42.60 -0.72
C GLN A 386 -34.81 41.24 -1.27
N TRP A 387 -34.91 41.05 -2.59
CA TRP A 387 -34.38 39.88 -3.27
C TRP A 387 -32.87 39.78 -3.11
N GLU A 388 -32.12 40.86 -3.37
CA GLU A 388 -30.65 40.82 -3.31
C GLU A 388 -30.14 40.59 -1.88
N LYS A 389 -30.80 41.19 -0.87
CA LYS A 389 -30.54 40.91 0.56
C LYS A 389 -30.72 39.44 0.95
N ARG A 390 -31.48 38.65 0.19
CA ARG A 390 -31.63 37.19 0.39
C ARG A 390 -30.74 36.38 -0.54
N ARG A 391 -30.57 36.82 -1.79
CA ARG A 391 -29.78 36.14 -2.81
C ARG A 391 -28.29 36.12 -2.48
N ALA A 392 -27.71 37.27 -2.10
CA ALA A 392 -26.28 37.38 -1.82
C ALA A 392 -25.79 36.34 -0.77
N PRO A 393 -26.36 36.27 0.45
CA PRO A 393 -25.91 35.29 1.44
C PRO A 393 -26.17 33.83 1.03
N LEU A 394 -27.21 33.56 0.23
CA LEU A 394 -27.45 32.22 -0.33
C LEU A 394 -26.40 31.82 -1.37
N MET A 395 -25.94 32.78 -2.20
CA MET A 395 -24.85 32.56 -3.17
C MET A 395 -23.50 32.37 -2.46
N ASP A 396 -23.24 33.15 -1.41
CA ASP A 396 -22.01 33.02 -0.60
C ASP A 396 -21.98 31.69 0.15
N GLU A 397 -23.09 31.27 0.77
CA GLU A 397 -23.15 29.95 1.43
C GLU A 397 -23.07 28.80 0.41
N HIS A 398 -23.68 28.93 -0.77
CA HIS A 398 -23.51 27.93 -1.84
C HIS A 398 -22.03 27.82 -2.27
N ARG A 399 -21.32 28.95 -2.40
CA ARG A 399 -19.89 28.98 -2.70
C ARG A 399 -19.07 28.33 -1.59
N ARG A 400 -19.34 28.67 -0.33
CA ARG A 400 -18.68 28.10 0.86
C ARG A 400 -18.86 26.59 0.95
N LEU A 401 -20.09 26.10 0.77
CA LEU A 401 -20.40 24.67 0.76
C LEU A 401 -19.71 23.94 -0.41
N LYS A 402 -19.64 24.55 -1.59
CA LYS A 402 -18.94 23.98 -2.75
C LYS A 402 -17.44 23.86 -2.50
N GLU A 403 -16.83 24.85 -1.86
CA GLU A 403 -15.42 24.84 -1.46
C GLU A 403 -15.15 23.77 -0.39
N ILE A 404 -16.00 23.66 0.64
CA ILE A 404 -15.91 22.61 1.67
C ILE A 404 -15.99 21.21 1.05
N CYS A 405 -16.94 20.97 0.14
CA CYS A 405 -17.03 19.70 -0.59
C CYS A 405 -15.75 19.41 -1.39
N SER A 406 -15.27 20.38 -2.18
CA SER A 406 -14.04 20.23 -2.97
C SER A 406 -12.82 19.92 -2.10
N ASN A 407 -12.69 20.56 -0.94
CA ASN A 407 -11.59 20.33 -0.01
C ASN A 407 -11.67 18.93 0.63
N ARG A 408 -12.86 18.50 1.06
CA ARG A 408 -13.10 17.16 1.60
C ARG A 408 -12.82 16.06 0.55
N ASP A 409 -13.19 16.29 -0.70
CA ASP A 409 -12.99 15.33 -1.78
C ASP A 409 -11.49 15.24 -2.17
N LEU A 410 -10.73 16.35 -2.07
CA LEU A 410 -9.28 16.35 -2.22
C LEU A 410 -8.57 15.68 -1.03
N GLU A 411 -9.05 15.89 0.19
CA GLU A 411 -8.51 15.25 1.40
C GLU A 411 -8.78 13.74 1.40
N SER A 412 -9.97 13.29 1.00
CA SER A 412 -10.29 11.86 0.88
C SER A 412 -9.45 11.19 -0.21
N SER A 413 -9.27 11.85 -1.37
CA SER A 413 -8.35 11.40 -2.42
C SER A 413 -6.90 11.25 -1.91
N ARG A 414 -6.41 12.22 -1.12
CA ARG A 414 -5.09 12.14 -0.48
C ARG A 414 -4.98 10.94 0.46
N LYS A 415 -5.95 10.77 1.36
CA LYS A 415 -6.01 9.63 2.29
C LYS A 415 -6.05 8.28 1.55
N LEU A 416 -6.81 8.18 0.46
CA LEU A 416 -6.85 6.98 -0.39
C LEU A 416 -5.51 6.69 -1.08
N SER A 417 -4.77 7.71 -1.51
CA SER A 417 -3.41 7.56 -2.06
C SER A 417 -2.42 7.07 -0.99
N GLU A 418 -2.52 7.61 0.23
CA GLU A 418 -1.69 7.21 1.36
C GLU A 418 -1.96 5.74 1.76
N ILE A 419 -3.24 5.36 1.90
CA ILE A 419 -3.68 3.98 2.16
C ILE A 419 -3.14 3.01 1.10
N LYS A 420 -3.21 3.37 -0.20
CA LYS A 420 -2.60 2.55 -1.28
C LYS A 420 -1.09 2.38 -1.06
N SER A 421 -0.37 3.47 -0.81
CA SER A 421 1.09 3.40 -0.57
C SER A 421 1.47 2.56 0.66
N LEU A 422 0.61 2.53 1.69
CA LEU A 422 0.79 1.69 2.87
C LEU A 422 0.50 0.22 2.54
N HIS A 423 -0.55 -0.08 1.76
CA HIS A 423 -0.80 -1.43 1.27
C HIS A 423 0.33 -1.97 0.39
N ASP A 424 0.91 -1.16 -0.49
CA ASP A 424 2.06 -1.56 -1.31
C ASP A 424 3.28 -1.90 -0.42
N LYS A 425 3.58 -1.05 0.57
CA LYS A 425 4.65 -1.31 1.57
C LYS A 425 4.40 -2.57 2.38
N ILE A 426 3.17 -2.81 2.84
CA ILE A 426 2.77 -4.03 3.56
C ILE A 426 2.94 -5.25 2.66
N CYS A 427 2.55 -5.17 1.38
CA CYS A 427 2.69 -6.26 0.42
C CYS A 427 4.17 -6.63 0.21
N VAL A 428 5.03 -5.64 -0.08
CA VAL A 428 6.48 -5.83 -0.25
C VAL A 428 7.10 -6.42 1.03
N SER A 429 6.80 -5.84 2.20
CA SER A 429 7.31 -6.33 3.49
C SER A 429 6.84 -7.75 3.80
N THR A 430 5.61 -8.12 3.42
CA THR A 430 5.07 -9.48 3.60
C THR A 430 5.77 -10.48 2.69
N VAL A 431 6.02 -10.10 1.44
CA VAL A 431 6.76 -10.93 0.47
C VAL A 431 8.21 -11.14 0.93
N ASP A 432 8.88 -10.11 1.42
CA ASP A 432 10.26 -10.22 1.90
C ASP A 432 10.37 -10.97 3.24
N ALA A 433 9.37 -10.85 4.12
CA ALA A 433 9.26 -11.70 5.30
C ALA A 433 9.12 -13.18 4.92
N ARG A 434 8.28 -13.52 3.94
CA ARG A 434 8.15 -14.91 3.44
C ARG A 434 9.46 -15.44 2.84
N LYS A 435 10.14 -14.67 2.00
CA LYS A 435 11.47 -15.05 1.47
C LYS A 435 12.47 -15.36 2.59
N LYS A 436 12.53 -14.51 3.63
CA LYS A 436 13.42 -14.70 4.78
C LYS A 436 13.04 -15.92 5.62
N GLU A 437 11.75 -16.17 5.79
CA GLU A 437 11.21 -17.35 6.47
C GLU A 437 11.56 -18.65 5.71
N ASP A 438 11.49 -18.64 4.38
CA ASP A 438 11.86 -19.80 3.56
C ASP A 438 13.39 -20.05 3.55
N ILE A 439 14.20 -18.99 3.49
CA ILE A 439 15.66 -19.07 3.70
C ILE A 439 15.99 -19.57 5.11
N TYR A 440 15.26 -19.12 6.14
CA TYR A 440 15.45 -19.57 7.51
C TYR A 440 15.19 -21.08 7.64
N LYS A 441 14.09 -21.59 7.07
CA LYS A 441 13.82 -23.04 7.02
C LYS A 441 14.93 -23.82 6.33
N GLN A 442 15.42 -23.33 5.18
CA GLN A 442 16.54 -23.95 4.47
C GLN A 442 17.78 -24.03 5.38
N LEU A 443 18.19 -22.90 5.97
CA LEU A 443 19.35 -22.85 6.88
C LEU A 443 19.18 -23.72 8.14
N VAL A 444 17.97 -23.84 8.68
CA VAL A 444 17.67 -24.77 9.78
C VAL A 444 17.88 -26.21 9.33
N THR A 445 17.35 -26.61 8.16
CA THR A 445 17.57 -27.97 7.64
C THR A 445 19.05 -28.25 7.31
N GLU A 446 19.79 -27.26 6.80
CA GLU A 446 21.24 -27.39 6.59
C GLU A 446 22.01 -27.57 7.90
N LEU A 447 21.61 -26.82 8.96
CA LEU A 447 22.20 -26.93 10.30
C LEU A 447 21.87 -28.27 10.97
N GLU A 448 20.67 -28.81 10.77
CA GLU A 448 20.31 -30.15 11.25
C GLU A 448 21.12 -31.26 10.57
N ASN A 449 21.44 -31.09 9.29
CA ASN A 449 22.25 -32.03 8.50
C ASN A 449 23.78 -31.90 8.73
N LEU A 450 24.25 -30.85 9.42
CA LEU A 450 25.67 -30.60 9.62
C LEU A 450 26.26 -31.44 10.79
N PRO A 451 27.48 -32.01 10.64
CA PRO A 451 28.16 -32.69 11.73
C PRO A 451 28.38 -31.78 12.95
N ARG A 452 27.99 -32.24 14.14
CA ARG A 452 28.01 -31.45 15.39
C ARG A 452 29.36 -31.48 16.12
N ASP A 453 30.42 -31.94 15.45
CA ASP A 453 31.73 -32.23 16.05
C ASP A 453 32.48 -30.96 16.51
N VAL A 454 32.22 -29.81 15.88
CA VAL A 454 32.83 -28.53 16.23
C VAL A 454 31.77 -27.57 16.76
N SER A 455 31.88 -27.20 18.04
CA SER A 455 30.92 -26.28 18.66
C SER A 455 30.97 -24.89 18.01
N ARG A 456 29.82 -24.20 17.96
CA ARG A 456 29.71 -22.78 17.55
C ARG A 456 30.71 -21.88 18.31
N SER A 457 31.01 -22.20 19.56
CA SER A 457 31.99 -21.47 20.37
C SER A 457 33.40 -21.54 19.79
N ALA A 458 33.83 -22.69 19.27
CA ALA A 458 35.16 -22.86 18.68
C ALA A 458 35.30 -22.03 17.39
N TYR A 459 34.29 -22.02 16.52
CA TYR A 459 34.27 -21.11 15.36
C TYR A 459 34.27 -19.65 15.79
N THR A 460 33.48 -19.28 16.80
CA THR A 460 33.40 -17.90 17.30
C THR A 460 34.74 -17.46 17.89
N GLN A 461 35.41 -18.30 18.69
CA GLN A 461 36.75 -18.05 19.23
C GLN A 461 37.76 -17.87 18.10
N ARG A 462 37.81 -18.79 17.12
CA ARG A 462 38.72 -18.69 15.97
C ARG A 462 38.48 -17.41 15.15
N ILE A 463 37.22 -16.99 14.96
CA ILE A 463 36.89 -15.72 14.30
C ILE A 463 37.39 -14.53 15.12
N LEU A 464 37.20 -14.54 16.45
CA LEU A 464 37.68 -13.47 17.33
C LEU A 464 39.21 -13.40 17.39
N GLU A 465 39.91 -14.54 17.36
CA GLU A 465 41.37 -14.62 17.22
C GLU A 465 41.84 -14.02 15.89
N ILE A 466 41.20 -14.39 14.77
CA ILE A 466 41.49 -13.80 13.45
C ILE A 466 41.25 -12.29 13.47
N VAL A 467 40.15 -11.81 14.06
CA VAL A 467 39.86 -10.38 14.19
C VAL A 467 40.91 -9.67 15.07
N SER A 468 41.38 -10.31 16.15
CA SER A 468 42.45 -9.78 16.99
C SER A 468 43.78 -9.69 16.24
N ASN A 469 44.11 -10.71 15.45
CA ASN A 469 45.31 -10.73 14.61
C ASN A 469 45.24 -9.65 13.52
N ILE A 470 44.09 -9.46 12.86
CA ILE A 470 43.88 -8.39 11.87
C ILE A 470 44.02 -7.00 12.51
N LYS A 471 43.55 -6.80 13.76
CA LYS A 471 43.76 -5.54 14.49
C LYS A 471 45.25 -5.29 14.73
N LYS A 472 45.98 -6.28 15.27
CA LYS A 472 47.42 -6.20 15.50
C LYS A 472 48.20 -5.92 14.22
N GLN A 473 47.86 -6.60 13.12
CA GLN A 473 48.45 -6.36 11.80
C GLN A 473 48.21 -4.93 11.31
N LYS A 474 47.01 -4.36 11.52
CA LYS A 474 46.73 -2.96 11.17
C LYS A 474 47.55 -1.96 12.00
N GLU A 475 47.75 -2.24 13.29
CA GLU A 475 48.61 -1.44 14.17
C GLU A 475 50.08 -1.51 13.71
N GLU A 476 50.59 -2.71 13.40
CA GLU A 476 51.94 -2.93 12.87
C GLU A 476 52.14 -2.26 11.50
N ILE A 477 51.18 -2.37 10.57
CA ILE A 477 51.20 -1.64 9.29
C ILE A 477 51.20 -0.13 9.52
N THR A 478 50.40 0.38 10.47
CA THR A 478 50.36 1.81 10.79
C THR A 478 51.71 2.30 11.33
N LYS A 479 52.40 1.49 12.14
CA LYS A 479 53.75 1.76 12.59
C LYS A 479 54.74 1.77 11.41
N ILE A 480 54.75 0.73 10.57
CA ILE A 480 55.64 0.65 9.40
C ILE A 480 55.44 1.86 8.46
N LEU A 481 54.20 2.33 8.29
CA LEU A 481 53.88 3.54 7.52
C LEU A 481 54.36 4.84 8.19
N ALA A 482 54.44 4.88 9.52
CA ALA A 482 55.04 6.01 10.24
C ALA A 482 56.57 6.01 10.06
N ASP A 483 57.21 4.87 10.31
CA ASP A 483 58.66 4.66 10.18
C ASP A 483 59.12 4.95 8.72
N THR A 484 58.35 4.52 7.71
CA THR A 484 58.61 4.81 6.28
C THR A 484 58.51 6.31 5.97
N LYS A 485 57.55 7.02 6.57
CA LYS A 485 57.42 8.48 6.41
C LYS A 485 58.53 9.25 7.13
N GLU A 486 59.07 8.71 8.21
CA GLU A 486 60.24 9.27 8.90
C GLU A 486 61.50 9.10 8.06
N LEU A 487 61.78 7.89 7.58
CA LEU A 487 62.90 7.61 6.66
C LEU A 487 62.83 8.48 5.39
N GLN A 488 61.65 8.67 4.78
CA GLN A 488 61.51 9.55 3.62
C GLN A 488 61.82 11.03 3.95
N LYS A 489 61.51 11.51 5.17
CA LYS A 489 61.90 12.85 5.61
C LYS A 489 63.40 12.96 5.84
N GLU A 490 64.03 11.93 6.42
CA GLU A 490 65.48 11.88 6.62
C GLU A 490 66.23 11.89 5.28
N ILE A 491 65.80 11.07 4.31
CA ILE A 491 66.32 11.07 2.94
C ILE A 491 66.20 12.48 2.33
N ASN A 492 64.99 13.06 2.32
CA ASN A 492 64.77 14.40 1.75
C ASN A 492 65.58 15.49 2.47
N HIS A 493 65.78 15.37 3.79
CA HIS A 493 66.61 16.29 4.58
C HIS A 493 68.09 16.18 4.21
N LEU A 494 68.61 14.95 4.07
CA LEU A 494 70.00 14.69 3.72
C LEU A 494 70.30 15.09 2.27
N THR A 495 69.45 14.73 1.29
CA THR A 495 69.56 15.17 -0.10
C THR A 495 69.58 16.70 -0.18
N GLY A 496 68.58 17.37 0.39
CA GLY A 496 68.55 18.83 0.38
C GLY A 496 69.71 19.48 1.15
N LYS A 497 70.33 18.79 2.12
CA LYS A 497 71.54 19.26 2.81
C LYS A 497 72.78 19.09 1.94
N LEU A 498 72.89 17.97 1.21
CA LEU A 498 73.93 17.71 0.23
C LEU A 498 73.91 18.79 -0.86
N ASP A 499 72.75 19.02 -1.51
CA ASP A 499 72.59 20.02 -2.57
C ASP A 499 73.03 21.42 -2.14
N ARG A 500 72.56 21.88 -0.96
CA ARG A 500 72.90 23.19 -0.41
C ARG A 500 74.38 23.31 -0.05
N THR A 501 74.98 22.25 0.49
CA THR A 501 76.41 22.24 0.86
C THR A 501 77.28 22.19 -0.39
N PHE A 502 76.89 21.41 -1.40
CA PHE A 502 77.58 21.33 -2.68
C PHE A 502 77.53 22.66 -3.42
N ALA A 503 76.35 23.28 -3.58
CA ALA A 503 76.22 24.55 -4.29
C ALA A 503 77.09 25.68 -3.69
N VAL A 504 77.17 25.79 -2.35
CA VAL A 504 78.06 26.77 -1.69
C VAL A 504 79.54 26.42 -1.90
N THR A 505 79.89 25.14 -1.86
CA THR A 505 81.28 24.68 -2.06
C THR A 505 81.73 24.92 -3.50
N ASP A 506 80.87 24.59 -4.47
CA ASP A 506 81.08 24.79 -5.90
C ASP A 506 81.27 26.27 -6.22
N GLU A 507 80.40 27.17 -5.74
CA GLU A 507 80.51 28.60 -5.98
C GLU A 507 81.82 29.20 -5.41
N LEU A 508 82.20 28.80 -4.20
CA LEU A 508 83.43 29.27 -3.55
C LEU A 508 84.68 28.77 -4.29
N VAL A 509 84.77 27.47 -4.56
CA VAL A 509 85.92 26.87 -5.26
C VAL A 509 86.01 27.39 -6.70
N PHE A 510 84.88 27.64 -7.38
CA PHE A 510 84.85 28.25 -8.71
C PHE A 510 85.36 29.70 -8.71
N LYS A 511 85.03 30.51 -7.68
CA LYS A 511 85.54 31.89 -7.55
C LYS A 511 87.06 31.94 -7.43
N ASP A 512 87.66 31.01 -6.70
CA ASP A 512 89.12 30.98 -6.50
C ASP A 512 89.88 30.23 -7.62
N ALA A 513 89.25 29.26 -8.29
CA ALA A 513 89.77 28.62 -9.51
C ALA A 513 89.99 29.59 -10.71
N LYS A 514 89.41 30.79 -10.65
CA LYS A 514 89.70 31.88 -11.60
C LYS A 514 91.07 32.52 -11.36
N LYS A 515 91.60 32.48 -10.15
CA LYS A 515 92.85 33.14 -9.73
C LYS A 515 94.06 32.19 -9.75
N ASP A 516 93.86 30.92 -9.39
CA ASP A 516 94.94 29.94 -9.19
C ASP A 516 94.70 28.65 -10.01
N GLU A 517 95.74 28.18 -10.70
CA GLU A 517 95.74 26.95 -11.50
C GLU A 517 95.63 25.69 -10.63
N SER A 518 96.17 25.71 -9.41
CA SER A 518 96.08 24.60 -8.46
C SER A 518 94.62 24.39 -8.02
N VAL A 519 93.94 25.47 -7.64
CA VAL A 519 92.51 25.46 -7.27
C VAL A 519 91.63 25.06 -8.46
N ARG A 520 92.03 25.38 -9.69
CA ARG A 520 91.32 24.92 -10.90
C ARG A 520 91.38 23.41 -11.11
N LYS A 521 92.48 22.75 -10.71
CA LYS A 521 92.55 21.27 -10.68
C LYS A 521 91.63 20.72 -9.60
N SER A 522 91.63 21.33 -8.40
CA SER A 522 90.73 20.96 -7.31
C SER A 522 89.24 21.09 -7.69
N TYR A 523 88.86 22.15 -8.41
CA TYR A 523 87.50 22.33 -8.94
C TYR A 523 87.10 21.18 -9.89
N LYS A 524 87.98 20.77 -10.81
CA LYS A 524 87.72 19.63 -11.69
C LYS A 524 87.55 18.32 -10.92
N TYR A 525 88.32 18.10 -9.86
CA TYR A 525 88.14 16.93 -8.98
C TYR A 525 86.84 16.99 -8.17
N LEU A 526 86.43 18.17 -7.70
CA LEU A 526 85.15 18.37 -7.00
C LEU A 526 83.95 18.04 -7.91
N ALA A 527 83.94 18.57 -9.13
CA ALA A 527 82.89 18.29 -10.12
C ALA A 527 82.85 16.81 -10.50
N ALA A 528 84.01 16.19 -10.75
CA ALA A 528 84.10 14.77 -11.04
C ALA A 528 83.68 13.87 -9.87
N LEU A 529 83.96 14.28 -8.62
CA LEU A 529 83.51 13.56 -7.43
C LEU A 529 81.98 13.60 -7.31
N HIS A 530 81.36 14.77 -7.49
CA HIS A 530 79.91 14.92 -7.43
C HIS A 530 79.20 14.10 -8.51
N GLU A 531 79.71 14.14 -9.74
CA GLU A 531 79.21 13.34 -10.86
C GLU A 531 79.30 11.82 -10.56
N ASN A 532 80.45 11.35 -10.10
CA ASN A 532 80.63 9.93 -9.73
C ASN A 532 79.71 9.52 -8.56
N CYS A 533 79.49 10.39 -7.58
CA CYS A 533 78.56 10.14 -6.48
C CYS A 533 77.10 10.08 -6.95
N ASN A 534 76.69 10.92 -7.90
CA ASN A 534 75.35 10.88 -8.47
C ASN A 534 75.12 9.59 -9.28
N GLN A 535 76.10 9.18 -10.09
CA GLN A 535 76.05 7.91 -10.82
C GLN A 535 75.98 6.71 -9.87
N LEU A 536 76.67 6.75 -8.72
CA LEU A 536 76.58 5.73 -7.69
C LEU A 536 75.18 5.68 -7.05
N ILE A 537 74.58 6.84 -6.72
CA ILE A 537 73.22 6.92 -6.18
C ILE A 537 72.22 6.33 -7.18
N GLN A 538 72.28 6.74 -8.45
CA GLN A 538 71.42 6.21 -9.51
C GLN A 538 71.58 4.68 -9.65
N THR A 539 72.80 4.16 -9.65
CA THR A 539 73.05 2.71 -9.75
C THR A 539 72.44 1.94 -8.57
N ILE A 540 72.47 2.51 -7.36
CA ILE A 540 71.85 1.92 -6.16
C ILE A 540 70.31 1.93 -6.28
N GLU A 541 69.73 3.03 -6.77
CA GLU A 541 68.28 3.14 -7.01
C GLU A 541 67.79 2.14 -8.07
N GLU A 542 68.51 2.02 -9.19
CA GLU A 542 68.25 1.05 -10.27
C GLU A 542 68.40 -0.40 -9.80
N THR A 543 69.42 -0.69 -8.96
CA THR A 543 69.55 -1.99 -8.29
C THR A 543 68.34 -2.27 -7.40
N GLY A 544 67.85 -1.23 -6.70
CA GLY A 544 66.66 -1.30 -5.86
C GLY A 544 65.33 -1.45 -6.62
N THR A 545 65.23 -1.02 -7.89
CA THR A 545 64.09 -1.36 -8.75
C THR A 545 64.17 -2.81 -9.22
N ILE A 546 65.33 -3.26 -9.71
CA ILE A 546 65.53 -4.62 -10.21
C ILE A 546 65.28 -5.66 -9.11
N LEU A 547 65.73 -5.42 -7.86
CA LEU A 547 65.47 -6.33 -6.74
C LEU A 547 63.98 -6.46 -6.37
N ARG A 548 63.17 -5.41 -6.60
CA ARG A 548 61.71 -5.50 -6.43
C ARG A 548 61.07 -6.31 -7.54
N GLU A 549 61.45 -6.03 -8.79
CA GLU A 549 60.96 -6.78 -9.96
C GLU A 549 61.29 -8.27 -9.88
N ILE A 550 62.51 -8.64 -9.44
CA ILE A 550 62.90 -10.04 -9.19
C ILE A 550 61.93 -10.69 -8.19
N ARG A 551 61.71 -10.06 -7.03
CA ARG A 551 60.84 -10.62 -5.99
C ARG A 551 59.38 -10.72 -6.43
N ASP A 552 58.89 -9.73 -7.16
CA ASP A 552 57.51 -9.73 -7.66
C ASP A 552 57.31 -10.79 -8.77
N LEU A 553 58.37 -11.17 -9.50
CA LEU A 553 58.41 -12.33 -10.40
C LEU A 553 58.53 -13.66 -9.64
N GLU A 554 59.30 -13.72 -8.55
CA GLU A 554 59.38 -14.89 -7.67
C GLU A 554 58.01 -15.22 -7.04
N GLU A 555 57.26 -14.21 -6.58
CA GLU A 555 55.91 -14.38 -6.04
C GLU A 555 54.91 -14.89 -7.11
N GLN A 556 55.04 -14.44 -8.37
CA GLN A 556 54.25 -14.96 -9.49
C GLN A 556 54.59 -16.44 -9.79
N ILE A 557 55.87 -16.79 -9.76
CA ILE A 557 56.33 -18.18 -9.95
C ILE A 557 55.80 -19.07 -8.81
N GLU A 558 55.85 -18.63 -7.56
CA GLU A 558 55.32 -19.40 -6.43
C GLU A 558 53.78 -19.54 -6.50
N THR A 559 53.07 -18.50 -6.93
CA THR A 559 51.62 -18.53 -7.17
C THR A 559 51.25 -19.55 -8.26
N GLU A 560 51.94 -19.54 -9.40
CA GLU A 560 51.67 -20.49 -10.49
C GLU A 560 52.12 -21.93 -10.18
N ASN A 561 53.12 -22.12 -9.31
CA ASN A 561 53.46 -23.44 -8.78
C ASN A 561 52.42 -23.94 -7.75
N GLY A 562 51.83 -23.04 -6.96
CA GLY A 562 50.74 -23.34 -6.03
C GLY A 562 49.44 -23.71 -6.76
N ASN A 563 49.19 -23.09 -7.92
CA ASN A 563 48.20 -23.54 -8.89
C ASN A 563 48.62 -24.92 -9.42
N LYS A 564 47.89 -25.98 -9.07
CA LYS A 564 48.17 -27.36 -9.51
C LYS A 564 47.88 -27.62 -11.01
N THR A 565 48.10 -26.63 -11.87
CA THR A 565 47.86 -26.65 -13.32
C THR A 565 48.58 -27.80 -13.99
N VAL A 566 49.88 -27.98 -13.75
CA VAL A 566 50.69 -29.08 -14.29
C VAL A 566 50.09 -30.44 -13.89
N ALA A 567 49.90 -30.69 -12.60
CA ALA A 567 49.33 -31.96 -12.11
C ALA A 567 47.86 -32.20 -12.54
N ASN A 568 47.11 -31.14 -12.85
CA ASN A 568 45.76 -31.25 -13.41
C ASN A 568 45.79 -31.57 -14.91
N LEU A 569 46.72 -30.97 -15.67
CA LEU A 569 46.93 -31.27 -17.08
C LEU A 569 47.46 -32.69 -17.27
N GLU A 570 48.37 -33.16 -16.41
CA GLU A 570 48.83 -34.56 -16.37
C GLU A 570 47.66 -35.53 -16.17
N ARG A 571 46.78 -35.26 -15.19
CA ARG A 571 45.58 -36.08 -14.95
C ARG A 571 44.66 -36.11 -16.17
N ILE A 572 44.36 -34.95 -16.78
CA ILE A 572 43.53 -34.85 -17.98
C ILE A 572 44.16 -35.61 -19.16
N LEU A 573 45.49 -35.57 -19.30
CA LEU A 573 46.21 -36.33 -20.33
C LEU A 573 46.12 -37.84 -20.10
N ASP A 574 46.17 -38.31 -18.85
CA ASP A 574 46.03 -39.73 -18.51
C ASP A 574 44.58 -40.23 -18.66
N ASP A 575 43.59 -39.43 -18.28
CA ASP A 575 42.17 -39.70 -18.54
C ASP A 575 41.91 -39.78 -20.06
N TYR A 576 42.46 -38.85 -20.84
CA TYR A 576 42.38 -38.86 -22.30
C TYR A 576 43.04 -40.10 -22.93
N LYS A 577 44.21 -40.53 -22.44
CA LYS A 577 44.85 -41.79 -22.87
C LYS A 577 43.95 -42.99 -22.60
N SER A 578 43.35 -43.07 -21.42
CA SER A 578 42.43 -44.14 -21.02
C SER A 578 41.20 -44.20 -21.93
N ILE A 579 40.53 -43.07 -22.15
CA ILE A 579 39.38 -42.96 -23.07
C ILE A 579 39.77 -43.37 -24.50
N ARG A 580 40.97 -42.99 -24.96
CA ARG A 580 41.46 -43.37 -26.29
C ARG A 580 41.74 -44.87 -26.40
N GLN A 581 42.27 -45.50 -25.35
CA GLN A 581 42.47 -46.95 -25.30
C GLN A 581 41.12 -47.69 -25.30
N GLU A 582 40.16 -47.27 -24.47
CA GLU A 582 38.82 -47.86 -24.43
C GLU A 582 38.11 -47.75 -25.79
N ASN A 583 38.09 -46.56 -26.40
CA ASN A 583 37.53 -46.35 -27.73
C ASN A 583 38.22 -47.22 -28.81
N SER A 584 39.53 -47.46 -28.70
CA SER A 584 40.23 -48.36 -29.64
C SER A 584 39.83 -49.82 -29.45
N ALA A 585 39.59 -50.26 -28.21
CA ALA A 585 39.13 -51.61 -27.89
C ALA A 585 37.66 -51.82 -28.29
N LEU A 586 36.79 -50.80 -28.12
CA LEU A 586 35.42 -50.81 -28.61
C LEU A 586 35.40 -50.87 -30.15
N ALA A 587 36.23 -50.07 -30.83
CA ALA A 587 36.36 -50.10 -32.28
C ALA A 587 36.99 -51.40 -32.83
N ALA A 588 37.73 -52.16 -32.00
CA ALA A 588 38.15 -53.52 -32.34
C ALA A 588 36.96 -54.49 -32.25
N LYS A 589 36.23 -54.51 -31.13
CA LYS A 589 35.03 -55.35 -30.92
C LYS A 589 33.95 -55.14 -31.99
N VAL A 590 33.72 -53.89 -32.41
CA VAL A 590 32.76 -53.53 -33.49
C VAL A 590 33.23 -53.97 -34.89
N ARG A 591 34.47 -54.43 -35.06
CA ARG A 591 34.98 -55.03 -36.30
C ARG A 591 35.07 -56.56 -36.26
N GLU A 592 34.90 -57.16 -35.08
CA GLU A 592 34.94 -58.62 -34.85
C GLU A 592 33.55 -59.26 -34.74
N GLY A 593 32.49 -58.45 -34.58
CA GLY A 593 31.08 -58.84 -34.67
C GLY A 593 30.39 -58.20 -35.87
#